data_AF-A0A7R9H2Z0-F1
#
_entry.id   AF-A0A7R9H2Z0-F1
#
_cell.length_a   1.000
_cell.length_b   1.000
_cell.length_c   1.000
_cell.angle_alpha   90.00
_cell.angle_beta   90.00
_cell.angle_gamma   90.00
#
_symmetry.space_group_name_H-M   'P 1'
#
loop_
_entity.id
_entity.type
_entity.pdbx_description
1 polymer ?
#
loop_
_entity_poly.entity_id
_entity_poly.type
_entity_poly.pdbx_seq_one_letter_code
_entity_poly.pdbx_strand_id
1 'polypeptide(L)'
;MFGYATDETEECMPLTVVLAHKLNQKLAELRRSGELWWARPDSKTQSDAGLTGRKIIVDTYGGWGAHGGGAFSGKDFTKVDRSATYAARWVAKSLVKAGLCRRCLVQVSYAIGVAEPLSITVFDYGTSNKTSKELLRIVKRNFDSPSRENCQVSLLF
;
A
#
# COMPACT_ATOMS: atom_id res chain seq x y z
N MET A 1 2.93 -10.19 1.19
CA MET A 1 2.41 -8.81 1.28
C MET A 1 3.03 -7.97 0.19
N PHE A 2 2.32 -6.93 -0.26
CA PHE A 2 2.76 -6.10 -1.39
C PHE A 2 2.62 -4.60 -1.10
N GLY A 3 3.70 -3.87 -1.35
CA GLY A 3 3.78 -2.43 -1.34
C GLY A 3 3.88 -1.90 -2.76
N TYR A 4 3.02 -0.99 -3.19
CA TYR A 4 3.09 -0.42 -4.54
C TYR A 4 3.15 1.10 -4.47
N ALA A 5 3.89 1.74 -5.38
CA ALA A 5 3.93 3.18 -5.58
C ALA A 5 4.20 3.54 -7.04
N THR A 6 3.73 4.71 -7.45
CA THR A 6 3.89 5.28 -8.81
C THR A 6 3.98 6.81 -8.70
N ASP A 7 4.61 7.50 -9.64
CA ASP A 7 4.78 8.96 -9.66
C ASP A 7 3.63 9.71 -10.36
N GLU A 8 2.62 9.00 -10.83
CA GLU A 8 1.42 9.56 -11.49
C GLU A 8 0.67 10.61 -10.65
N THR A 9 0.78 10.55 -9.33
CA THR A 9 0.09 11.46 -8.39
C THR A 9 1.01 11.89 -7.25
N GLU A 10 0.70 13.01 -6.60
CA GLU A 10 1.46 13.53 -5.46
C GLU A 10 1.48 12.54 -4.27
N GLU A 11 0.38 11.80 -4.08
CA GLU A 11 0.21 10.78 -3.05
C GLU A 11 1.01 9.49 -3.35
N CYS A 12 1.67 9.43 -4.50
CA CYS A 12 2.36 8.27 -5.08
C CYS A 12 1.44 7.06 -5.27
N MET A 13 0.22 7.29 -5.74
CA MET A 13 -0.82 6.27 -5.98
C MET A 13 -1.24 6.27 -7.46
N PRO A 14 -1.79 5.15 -7.98
CA PRO A 14 -2.38 5.16 -9.32
C PRO A 14 -3.48 6.20 -9.43
N LEU A 15 -3.50 6.96 -10.53
CA LEU A 15 -4.48 8.04 -10.70
C LEU A 15 -5.92 7.51 -10.64
N THR A 16 -6.17 6.31 -11.18
CA THR A 16 -7.51 5.70 -11.22
C THR A 16 -8.12 5.49 -9.84
N VAL A 17 -7.33 4.98 -8.87
CA VAL A 17 -7.82 4.74 -7.51
C VAL A 17 -7.94 6.04 -6.71
N VAL A 18 -7.04 7.00 -6.95
CA VAL A 18 -7.12 8.34 -6.35
C VAL A 18 -8.41 9.06 -6.77
N LEU A 19 -8.73 9.06 -8.06
CA LEU A 19 -9.96 9.68 -8.58
C LEU A 19 -11.22 8.98 -8.04
N ALA A 20 -11.23 7.64 -8.01
CA ALA A 20 -12.35 6.88 -7.48
C ALA A 20 -12.63 7.19 -6.00
N HIS A 21 -11.58 7.33 -5.18
CA HIS A 21 -11.69 7.73 -3.77
C HIS A 21 -12.14 9.19 -3.63
N LYS A 22 -11.55 10.12 -4.40
CA LYS A 22 -11.91 11.55 -4.36
C LYS A 22 -13.37 11.80 -4.76
N LEU A 23 -13.90 11.05 -5.74
CA LEU A 23 -15.31 11.14 -6.13
C LEU A 23 -16.25 10.68 -5.00
N ASN A 24 -15.99 9.53 -4.37
CA ASN A 24 -16.78 9.05 -3.23
C ASN A 24 -16.68 9.99 -2.03
N GLN A 25 -15.48 10.53 -1.76
CA GLN A 25 -15.27 11.52 -0.71
C GLN A 25 -16.11 12.77 -0.97
N LYS A 26 -16.05 13.32 -2.19
CA LYS A 26 -16.81 14.51 -2.56
C LYS A 26 -18.32 14.27 -2.48
N LEU A 27 -18.80 13.10 -2.91
CA LEU A 27 -20.21 12.72 -2.76
C LEU A 27 -20.64 12.66 -1.28
N ALA A 28 -19.80 12.09 -0.41
CA ALA A 28 -20.06 12.04 1.02
C ALA A 28 -20.05 13.44 1.67
N GLU A 29 -19.16 14.33 1.24
CA GLU A 29 -19.11 15.73 1.68
C GLU A 29 -20.39 16.48 1.28
N LEU A 30 -20.76 16.43 0.00
CA LEU A 30 -21.95 17.09 -0.52
C LEU A 30 -23.24 16.57 0.13
N ARG A 31 -23.33 15.26 0.36
CA ARG A 31 -24.43 14.65 1.12
C ARG A 31 -24.50 15.17 2.56
N ARG A 32 -23.37 15.25 3.27
CA ARG A 32 -23.33 15.72 4.67
C ARG A 32 -23.59 17.22 4.79
N SER A 33 -23.23 18.01 3.78
CA SER A 33 -23.50 19.45 3.74
C SER A 33 -24.96 19.80 3.48
N GLY A 34 -25.76 18.85 2.98
CA GLY A 34 -27.15 19.08 2.57
C GLY A 34 -27.30 19.59 1.13
N GLU A 35 -26.21 19.92 0.42
CA GLU A 35 -26.25 20.30 -1.00
C GLU A 35 -26.85 19.19 -1.86
N LEU A 36 -26.52 17.93 -1.53
CA LEU A 36 -27.19 16.74 -2.06
C LEU A 36 -28.11 16.11 -1.00
N TRP A 37 -29.11 16.85 -0.55
CA TRP A 37 -30.07 16.42 0.48
C TRP A 37 -30.80 15.11 0.16
N TRP A 38 -30.94 14.78 -1.13
CA TRP A 38 -31.61 13.56 -1.61
C TRP A 38 -30.71 12.31 -1.58
N ALA A 39 -29.38 12.49 -1.47
CA ALA A 39 -28.43 11.40 -1.56
C ALA A 39 -28.37 10.56 -0.27
N ARG A 40 -28.24 9.24 -0.42
CA ARG A 40 -28.09 8.29 0.70
C ARG A 40 -26.62 7.89 0.93
N PRO A 41 -26.29 7.27 2.07
CA PRO A 41 -24.89 6.98 2.42
C PRO A 41 -24.19 5.92 1.53
N ASP A 42 -24.93 4.95 0.98
CA ASP A 42 -24.31 3.93 0.11
C ASP A 42 -24.03 4.53 -1.27
N SER A 43 -22.79 4.36 -1.71
CA SER A 43 -22.31 4.88 -3.00
C SER A 43 -21.10 4.10 -3.49
N LYS A 44 -20.98 4.01 -4.82
CA LYS A 44 -19.87 3.40 -5.53
C LYS A 44 -19.61 4.22 -6.78
N THR A 45 -18.34 4.51 -7.07
CA THR A 45 -17.91 5.22 -8.28
C THR A 45 -17.68 4.28 -9.45
N GLN A 46 -17.40 3.01 -9.15
CA GLN A 46 -17.34 1.89 -10.10
C GLN A 46 -17.76 0.61 -9.35
N SER A 47 -18.51 -0.30 -10.00
CA SER A 47 -19.24 -1.40 -9.36
C SER A 47 -18.40 -2.34 -8.47
N ASP A 48 -18.95 -2.75 -7.32
CA ASP A 48 -18.39 -3.79 -6.42
C ASP A 48 -19.47 -4.28 -5.39
N ALA A 49 -19.39 -5.48 -4.78
CA ALA A 49 -20.34 -6.04 -3.78
C ALA A 49 -19.67 -6.44 -2.44
N GLY A 50 -20.36 -6.42 -1.29
CA GLY A 50 -19.72 -6.32 0.05
C GLY A 50 -19.99 -7.44 1.08
N LEU A 51 -18.90 -7.84 1.78
CA LEU A 51 -18.79 -8.30 3.19
C LEU A 51 -17.44 -7.73 3.75
N THR A 52 -17.18 -7.80 5.06
CA THR A 52 -15.86 -7.43 5.64
C THR A 52 -14.73 -8.20 4.96
N GLY A 53 -13.64 -7.51 4.61
CA GLY A 53 -12.51 -8.13 3.89
C GLY A 53 -12.79 -8.46 2.42
N ARG A 54 -13.91 -8.02 1.84
CA ARG A 54 -14.23 -8.17 0.41
C ARG A 54 -13.86 -6.96 -0.44
N LYS A 55 -13.24 -5.94 0.17
CA LYS A 55 -12.83 -4.68 -0.48
C LYS A 55 -11.32 -4.47 -0.52
N ILE A 56 -10.53 -5.54 -0.34
CA ILE A 56 -9.06 -5.48 -0.20
C ILE A 56 -8.34 -4.81 -1.38
N ILE A 57 -8.91 -4.87 -2.58
CA ILE A 57 -8.37 -4.17 -3.75
C ILE A 57 -8.66 -2.66 -3.70
N VAL A 58 -9.82 -2.28 -3.19
CA VAL A 58 -10.18 -0.88 -2.90
C VAL A 58 -9.33 -0.32 -1.75
N ASP A 59 -9.08 -1.14 -0.72
CA ASP A 59 -8.24 -0.81 0.43
C ASP A 59 -6.75 -0.63 0.07
N THR A 60 -6.33 -1.12 -1.11
CA THR A 60 -4.93 -1.07 -1.56
C THR A 60 -4.77 -0.16 -2.77
N TYR A 61 -4.61 -0.73 -3.96
CA TYR A 61 -4.09 -0.03 -5.13
C TYR A 61 -5.05 -0.08 -6.32
N GLY A 62 -6.32 -0.47 -6.12
CA GLY A 62 -7.34 -0.42 -7.17
C GLY A 62 -7.03 -1.28 -8.40
N GLY A 63 -6.43 -2.46 -8.18
CA GLY A 63 -6.05 -3.41 -9.23
C GLY A 63 -4.63 -3.25 -9.74
N TRP A 64 -3.95 -2.15 -9.39
CA TRP A 64 -2.54 -1.94 -9.69
C TRP A 64 -1.63 -2.68 -8.71
N GLY A 65 -0.39 -2.93 -9.13
CA GLY A 65 0.59 -3.66 -8.31
C GLY A 65 0.20 -5.14 -8.16
N ALA A 66 0.12 -5.62 -6.92
CA ALA A 66 -0.28 -6.98 -6.60
C ALA A 66 -0.91 -7.02 -5.19
N HIS A 67 -1.61 -8.11 -4.86
CA HIS A 67 -2.24 -8.29 -3.56
C HIS A 67 -1.96 -9.70 -3.01
N GLY A 68 -1.69 -9.80 -1.70
CA GLY A 68 -1.34 -11.07 -1.04
C GLY A 68 -2.53 -11.85 -0.50
N GLY A 69 -3.74 -11.32 -0.65
CA GLY A 69 -5.00 -11.92 -0.19
C GLY A 69 -5.43 -11.54 1.24
N GLY A 70 -4.49 -11.15 2.10
CA GLY A 70 -4.79 -10.77 3.48
C GLY A 70 -5.58 -9.46 3.60
N ALA A 71 -6.74 -9.49 4.26
CA ALA A 71 -7.49 -8.28 4.61
C ALA A 71 -6.85 -7.50 5.77
N PHE A 72 -7.12 -6.19 5.86
CA PHE A 72 -6.56 -5.33 6.89
C PHE A 72 -7.49 -5.14 8.09
N SER A 73 -8.73 -4.74 7.85
CA SER A 73 -9.70 -4.37 8.90
C SER A 73 -9.96 -5.51 9.90
N GLY A 74 -10.07 -5.17 11.18
CA GLY A 74 -10.28 -6.15 12.27
C GLY A 74 -9.05 -6.88 12.77
N LYS A 75 -7.85 -6.61 12.23
CA LYS A 75 -6.58 -7.20 12.68
C LYS A 75 -5.76 -6.20 13.50
N ASP A 76 -5.12 -6.68 14.57
CA ASP A 76 -4.14 -5.89 15.31
C ASP A 76 -2.79 -5.80 14.54
N PHE A 77 -1.87 -4.98 15.02
CA PHE A 77 -0.60 -4.70 14.34
C PHE A 77 0.37 -5.90 14.32
N THR A 78 0.18 -6.91 15.17
CA THR A 78 1.01 -8.13 15.13
C THR A 78 0.72 -8.98 13.89
N LYS A 79 -0.42 -8.75 13.21
CA LYS A 79 -0.79 -9.47 12.00
C LYS A 79 -0.09 -8.86 10.79
N VAL A 80 0.91 -9.61 10.31
CA VAL A 80 1.77 -9.23 9.19
C VAL A 80 1.00 -8.87 7.91
N ASP A 81 -0.20 -9.42 7.70
CA ASP A 81 -1.08 -9.05 6.58
C ASP A 81 -1.32 -7.54 6.49
N ARG A 82 -1.57 -6.88 7.62
CA ARG A 82 -1.76 -5.44 7.70
C ARG A 82 -0.41 -4.76 7.73
N SER A 83 0.42 -5.18 8.67
CA SER A 83 1.47 -4.35 9.17
C SER A 83 2.72 -4.41 8.27
N ALA A 84 3.06 -5.59 7.73
CA ALA A 84 4.09 -5.70 6.69
C ALA A 84 3.62 -5.14 5.33
N THR A 85 2.32 -5.13 5.05
CA THR A 85 1.80 -4.44 3.85
C THR A 85 2.03 -2.93 3.94
N TYR A 86 1.82 -2.33 5.12
CA TYR A 86 2.12 -0.91 5.35
C TYR A 86 3.62 -0.62 5.27
N ALA A 87 4.47 -1.47 5.85
CA ALA A 87 5.93 -1.35 5.70
C ALA A 87 6.35 -1.43 4.22
N ALA A 88 5.84 -2.41 3.47
CA ALA A 88 6.13 -2.53 2.05
C ALA A 88 5.69 -1.29 1.25
N ARG A 89 4.51 -0.71 1.58
CA ARG A 89 4.05 0.55 0.98
C ARG A 89 4.99 1.71 1.30
N TRP A 90 5.46 1.82 2.54
CA TRP A 90 6.40 2.85 2.94
C TRP A 90 7.71 2.74 2.16
N VAL A 91 8.26 1.54 2.01
CA VAL A 91 9.44 1.28 1.19
C VAL A 91 9.19 1.70 -0.27
N ALA A 92 8.11 1.22 -0.89
CA ALA A 92 7.80 1.54 -2.28
C ALA A 92 7.64 3.06 -2.51
N LYS A 93 6.92 3.75 -1.62
CA LYS A 93 6.73 5.20 -1.68
C LYS A 93 8.06 5.95 -1.51
N SER A 94 8.93 5.48 -0.63
CA SER A 94 10.25 6.09 -0.39
C SER A 94 11.14 5.99 -1.63
N LEU A 95 11.14 4.84 -2.32
CA LEU A 95 11.90 4.66 -3.56
C LEU A 95 11.42 5.61 -4.67
N VAL A 96 10.10 5.78 -4.82
CA VAL A 96 9.52 6.70 -5.81
C VAL A 96 9.80 8.17 -5.44
N LYS A 97 9.58 8.56 -4.18
CA LYS A 97 9.84 9.95 -3.73
C LYS A 97 11.32 10.33 -3.75
N ALA A 98 12.22 9.35 -3.60
CA ALA A 98 13.66 9.56 -3.73
C ALA A 98 14.10 9.69 -5.21
N GLY A 99 13.20 9.55 -6.18
CA GLY A 99 13.51 9.62 -7.61
C GLY A 99 14.33 8.43 -8.11
N LEU A 100 14.37 7.31 -7.37
CA LEU A 100 15.12 6.12 -7.76
C LEU A 100 14.40 5.31 -8.84
N CYS A 101 13.07 5.38 -8.86
CA CYS A 101 12.21 4.79 -9.88
C CYS A 101 10.92 5.60 -9.99
N ARG A 102 10.26 5.51 -11.14
CA ARG A 102 8.92 6.13 -11.32
C ARG A 102 7.81 5.26 -10.77
N ARG A 103 8.00 3.93 -10.84
CA ARG A 103 7.04 2.94 -10.39
C ARG A 103 7.75 1.81 -9.65
N CYS A 104 7.17 1.36 -8.54
CA CYS A 104 7.77 0.34 -7.70
C CYS A 104 6.73 -0.61 -7.11
N LEU A 105 7.03 -1.90 -7.13
CA LEU A 105 6.35 -2.95 -6.36
C LEU A 105 7.36 -3.63 -5.44
N VAL A 106 7.05 -3.69 -4.16
CA VAL A 106 7.82 -4.37 -3.12
C VAL A 106 7.02 -5.56 -2.65
N GLN A 107 7.59 -6.75 -2.74
CA GLN A 107 7.01 -7.98 -2.21
C GLN A 107 7.76 -8.40 -0.96
N VAL A 108 7.02 -8.74 0.10
CA VAL A 108 7.57 -9.28 1.34
C VAL A 108 6.85 -10.57 1.70
N SER A 109 7.59 -11.62 2.08
CA SER A 109 7.04 -12.89 2.52
C SER A 109 7.52 -13.26 3.93
N TYR A 110 6.67 -13.96 4.69
CA TYR A 110 6.94 -14.37 6.07
C TYR A 110 6.52 -15.83 6.29
N ALA A 111 7.19 -16.49 7.24
CA ALA A 111 6.71 -17.74 7.82
C ALA A 111 6.10 -17.49 9.20
N ILE A 112 5.14 -18.33 9.60
CA ILE A 112 4.61 -18.28 10.96
C ILE A 112 5.72 -18.55 11.98
N GLY A 113 5.83 -17.69 13.00
CA GLY A 113 6.84 -17.80 14.04
C GLY A 113 8.24 -17.30 13.69
N VAL A 114 8.47 -16.81 12.46
CA VAL A 114 9.74 -16.19 12.05
C VAL A 114 9.58 -14.68 12.04
N ALA A 115 10.42 -13.99 12.82
CA ALA A 115 10.35 -12.53 12.97
C ALA A 115 10.83 -11.77 11.72
N GLU A 116 11.82 -12.33 11.02
CA GLU A 116 12.39 -11.73 9.81
C GLU A 116 11.65 -12.20 8.54
N PRO A 117 11.55 -11.35 7.51
CA PRO A 117 10.96 -11.75 6.24
C PRO A 117 11.82 -12.81 5.54
N LEU A 118 11.19 -13.85 5.02
CA LEU A 118 11.87 -14.88 4.22
C LEU A 118 12.43 -14.33 2.92
N SER A 119 11.70 -13.38 2.31
CA SER A 119 12.14 -12.70 1.10
C SER A 119 11.61 -11.28 1.03
N ILE A 120 12.45 -10.41 0.46
CA ILE A 120 12.10 -9.06 0.03
C ILE A 120 12.52 -8.93 -1.43
N THR A 121 11.57 -8.61 -2.30
CA THR A 121 11.81 -8.44 -3.74
C THR A 121 11.31 -7.06 -4.18
N VAL A 122 12.10 -6.37 -4.98
CA VAL A 122 11.76 -5.04 -5.51
C VAL A 122 11.68 -5.12 -7.03
N PHE A 123 10.55 -4.68 -7.57
CA PHE A 123 10.29 -4.56 -9.01
C PHE A 123 10.06 -3.09 -9.37
N ASP A 124 10.91 -2.54 -10.22
CA ASP A 124 10.85 -1.14 -10.67
C ASP A 124 10.19 -0.97 -12.04
N TYR A 125 9.75 -2.08 -12.67
CA TYR A 125 9.11 -2.10 -13.99
C TYR A 125 9.96 -1.43 -15.09
N GLY A 126 11.29 -1.48 -14.99
CA GLY A 126 12.20 -0.85 -15.94
C GLY A 126 12.22 0.68 -15.86
N THR A 127 11.75 1.26 -14.75
CA THR A 127 11.71 2.71 -14.54
C THR A 127 12.86 3.25 -13.70
N SER A 128 13.74 2.37 -13.23
CA SER A 128 14.94 2.70 -12.45
C SER A 128 16.20 2.69 -13.31
N ASN A 129 17.13 3.61 -13.02
CA ASN A 129 18.50 3.55 -13.55
C ASN A 129 19.41 2.59 -12.76
N LYS A 130 18.90 2.04 -11.65
CA LYS A 130 19.57 1.04 -10.81
C LYS A 130 18.99 -0.34 -11.02
N THR A 131 19.84 -1.35 -10.94
CA THR A 131 19.41 -2.75 -10.97
C THR A 131 18.57 -3.10 -9.74
N SER A 132 17.72 -4.13 -9.85
CA SER A 132 16.88 -4.58 -8.73
C SER A 132 17.72 -5.01 -7.51
N LYS A 133 18.95 -5.52 -7.73
CA LYS A 133 19.90 -5.86 -6.64
C LYS A 133 20.38 -4.62 -5.89
N GLU A 134 20.67 -3.53 -6.60
CA GLU A 134 21.07 -2.26 -5.97
C GLU A 134 19.92 -1.61 -5.21
N LEU A 135 18.72 -1.61 -5.79
CA LEU A 135 17.51 -1.14 -5.11
C LEU A 135 17.26 -1.96 -3.83
N LEU A 136 17.36 -3.28 -3.91
CA LEU A 136 17.23 -4.15 -2.74
C LEU A 136 18.29 -3.84 -1.67
N ARG A 137 19.55 -3.57 -2.07
CA ARG A 137 20.61 -3.16 -1.15
C ARG A 137 20.28 -1.84 -0.45
N ILE A 138 19.73 -0.86 -1.18
CA ILE A 138 19.28 0.41 -0.61
C ILE A 138 18.16 0.15 0.40
N VAL A 139 17.18 -0.69 0.06
CA VAL A 139 16.08 -1.03 0.98
C VAL A 139 16.63 -1.66 2.26
N LYS A 140 17.45 -2.72 2.15
CA LYS A 140 18.02 -3.39 3.32
C LYS A 140 18.83 -2.44 4.21
N ARG A 141 19.66 -1.57 3.62
CA ARG A 141 20.48 -0.63 4.41
C ARG A 141 19.64 0.36 5.23
N ASN A 142 18.48 0.78 4.72
CA ASN A 142 17.67 1.81 5.38
C ASN A 142 16.54 1.24 6.26
N PHE A 143 16.04 0.06 5.93
CA PHE A 143 14.85 -0.52 6.57
C PHE A 143 15.13 -1.82 7.37
N ASP A 144 16.36 -2.34 7.33
CA ASP A 144 16.76 -3.64 7.93
C ASP A 144 17.95 -3.48 8.90
N SER A 145 18.16 -2.29 9.47
CA SER A 145 19.31 -2.01 10.36
C SER A 145 19.25 -2.87 11.64
N PRO A 146 20.38 -3.50 12.07
CA PRO A 146 20.42 -4.56 13.08
C PRO A 146 20.29 -4.08 14.53
N SER A 147 19.94 -2.82 14.77
CA SER A 147 19.47 -2.40 16.09
C SER A 147 18.17 -3.17 16.36
N ARG A 148 18.21 -4.14 17.28
CA ARG A 148 17.12 -5.03 17.73
C ARG A 148 15.81 -4.36 18.15
N GLU A 149 15.73 -3.04 18.01
CA GLU A 149 14.51 -2.25 18.12
C GLU A 149 13.83 -2.16 16.75
N ASN A 150 14.52 -1.72 15.67
CA ASN A 150 13.92 -1.26 14.41
C ASN A 150 13.34 -2.30 13.45
N CYS A 151 13.56 -3.60 13.68
CA CYS A 151 12.98 -4.68 12.86
C CYS A 151 11.76 -5.31 13.53
N GLN A 152 10.92 -4.48 14.13
CA GLN A 152 9.55 -4.85 14.29
C GLN A 152 8.72 -3.84 13.52
N VAL A 153 7.78 -4.40 12.80
CA VAL A 153 6.57 -3.72 12.36
C VAL A 153 5.80 -3.04 13.54
N SER A 154 6.28 -3.18 14.79
CA SER A 154 5.89 -2.40 15.96
C SER A 154 6.41 -0.96 16.00
N LEU A 155 7.46 -0.57 15.26
CA LEU A 155 8.02 0.80 15.24
C LEU A 155 7.40 1.74 14.20
N LEU A 156 6.24 1.36 13.67
CA LEU A 156 5.33 2.31 13.01
C LEU A 156 4.52 3.14 14.03
N PHE A 157 4.85 3.06 15.33
CA PHE A 157 4.33 3.89 16.42
C PHE A 157 5.43 4.19 17.44
#